data_AF-A0A522WDW5-F1
#
_entry.id   AF-A0A522WDW5-F1
#
_cell.length_a   1.000
_cell.length_b   1.000
_cell.length_c   1.000
_cell.angle_alpha   90.00
_cell.angle_beta   90.00
_cell.angle_gamma   90.00
#
_symmetry.space_group_name_H-M   'P 1'
#
loop_
_entity.id
_entity.type
_entity.pdbx_description
1 polymer ?
#
loop_
_entity_poly.entity_id
_entity_poly.type
_entity_poly.pdbx_seq_one_letter_code
_entity_poly.pdbx_strand_id
1 'polypeptide(L)'
;LKEEDALSLAIVGSRRASFYGLTCAERFALALGELGISIVSGLARGVDTQAHKGALKSGGRTLAVLGSGLNRIYPPENKKLAEGISEYGAVISEFSLNTKPLAHNFPRRNRVISGLSQGVIVVEAARNSGALITADFALEQGREVFAVPGKVDCATSFGANQLIKQGAKLVDSVEDILEELKPGLKEFSQRQALAYSVERRAPAPLTAGDRKIAQEILPNKLSEEEKLVYNLLTDKPRPADELIEEAGLPAAKTMSLLSRLEMQRAVKQLPGKLFMKKETCCG
;
A
#
# COMPACT_ATOMS: atom_id res chain seq x y z
N LEU A 1 18.51 7.99 8.86
CA LEU A 1 17.49 6.98 9.22
C LEU A 1 17.15 7.16 10.69
N LYS A 2 15.91 6.85 11.07
CA LYS A 2 15.43 6.89 12.46
C LYS A 2 15.51 5.49 13.08
N GLU A 3 15.39 5.41 14.39
CA GLU A 3 15.41 4.13 15.11
C GLU A 3 14.25 3.20 14.70
N GLU A 4 13.07 3.78 14.45
CA GLU A 4 11.90 3.07 13.91
C GLU A 4 12.13 2.43 12.53
N ASP A 5 13.11 2.92 11.74
CA ASP A 5 13.46 2.34 10.44
C ASP A 5 14.21 0.99 10.61
N ALA A 6 14.61 0.61 11.83
CA ALA A 6 15.23 -0.69 12.12
C ALA A 6 14.26 -1.86 11.88
N LEU A 7 12.95 -1.62 12.06
CA LEU A 7 11.90 -2.53 11.62
C LEU A 7 11.36 -2.06 10.27
N SER A 8 11.96 -2.59 9.20
CA SER A 8 11.52 -2.31 7.84
C SER A 8 11.39 -3.57 6.99
N LEU A 9 10.47 -3.51 6.02
CA LEU A 9 10.26 -4.55 5.03
C LEU A 9 10.38 -3.97 3.64
N ALA A 10 11.02 -4.70 2.74
CA ALA A 10 11.09 -4.29 1.35
C ALA A 10 9.89 -4.82 0.59
N ILE A 11 9.32 -4.01 -0.30
CA ILE A 11 8.33 -4.46 -1.29
C ILE A 11 8.86 -4.15 -2.67
N VAL A 12 9.06 -5.19 -3.48
CA VAL A 12 9.66 -5.09 -4.82
C VAL A 12 8.88 -5.93 -5.83
N GLY A 13 8.95 -5.55 -7.09
CA GLY A 13 8.21 -6.28 -8.11
C GLY A 13 8.32 -5.75 -9.53
N SER A 14 7.36 -6.15 -10.36
CA SER A 14 7.33 -5.82 -11.77
C SER A 14 7.13 -4.32 -12.00
N ARG A 15 7.93 -3.75 -12.92
CA ARG A 15 7.72 -2.39 -13.43
C ARG A 15 6.48 -2.25 -14.30
N ARG A 16 5.98 -3.36 -14.84
CA ARG A 16 4.75 -3.49 -15.63
C ARG A 16 3.86 -4.51 -14.91
N ALA A 17 3.53 -4.21 -13.66
CA ALA A 17 2.66 -5.06 -12.85
C ALA A 17 1.21 -5.01 -13.39
N SER A 18 0.49 -6.12 -13.22
CA SER A 18 -0.95 -6.18 -13.46
C SER A 18 -1.71 -5.36 -12.41
N PHE A 19 -3.00 -5.11 -12.65
CA PHE A 19 -3.86 -4.48 -11.64
C PHE A 19 -3.84 -5.24 -10.30
N TYR A 20 -3.79 -6.58 -10.36
CA TYR A 20 -3.64 -7.42 -9.18
C TYR A 20 -2.33 -7.12 -8.43
N GLY A 21 -1.19 -7.11 -9.13
CA GLY A 21 0.11 -6.83 -8.52
C GLY A 21 0.20 -5.42 -7.92
N LEU A 22 -0.34 -4.41 -8.61
CA LEU A 22 -0.41 -3.04 -8.10
C LEU A 22 -1.24 -2.96 -6.82
N THR A 23 -2.40 -3.61 -6.79
CA THR A 23 -3.31 -3.61 -5.63
C THR A 23 -2.71 -4.36 -4.45
N CYS A 24 -2.05 -5.50 -4.69
CA CYS A 24 -1.37 -6.25 -3.64
C CYS A 24 -0.24 -5.41 -3.02
N ALA A 25 0.61 -4.80 -3.84
CA ALA A 25 1.72 -3.98 -3.36
C ALA A 25 1.25 -2.82 -2.47
N GLU A 26 0.21 -2.11 -2.90
CA GLU A 26 -0.40 -1.04 -2.12
C GLU A 26 -1.02 -1.55 -0.81
N ARG A 27 -1.79 -2.65 -0.87
CA ARG A 27 -2.47 -3.23 0.29
C ARG A 27 -1.48 -3.72 1.35
N PHE A 28 -0.44 -4.45 0.95
CA PHE A 28 0.59 -4.90 1.87
C PHE A 28 1.32 -3.72 2.51
N ALA A 29 1.70 -2.71 1.71
CA ALA A 29 2.38 -1.53 2.23
C ALA A 29 1.52 -0.72 3.21
N LEU A 30 0.22 -0.56 2.90
CA LEU A 30 -0.74 0.12 3.76
C LEU A 30 -0.82 -0.59 5.12
N ALA A 31 -1.15 -1.88 5.11
CA ALA A 31 -1.35 -2.65 6.33
C ALA A 31 -0.07 -2.75 7.18
N LEU A 32 1.10 -2.93 6.55
CA LEU A 32 2.37 -2.92 7.26
C LEU A 32 2.70 -1.53 7.84
N GLY A 33 2.42 -0.46 7.10
CA GLY A 33 2.61 0.90 7.58
C GLY A 33 1.70 1.26 8.75
N GLU A 34 0.46 0.77 8.77
CA GLU A 34 -0.47 0.91 9.91
C GLU A 34 0.04 0.22 11.19
N LEU A 35 0.91 -0.78 11.05
CA LEU A 35 1.60 -1.45 12.15
C LEU A 35 2.91 -0.77 12.55
N GLY A 36 3.24 0.37 11.95
CA GLY A 36 4.48 1.11 12.19
C GLY A 36 5.70 0.57 11.42
N ILE A 37 5.53 -0.45 10.58
CA ILE A 37 6.63 -1.07 9.83
C ILE A 37 6.99 -0.19 8.64
N SER A 38 8.26 0.22 8.58
CA SER A 38 8.75 1.07 7.49
C SER A 38 8.83 0.29 6.18
N ILE A 39 8.35 0.87 5.08
CA ILE A 39 8.39 0.24 3.76
C ILE A 39 9.61 0.71 2.96
N VAL A 40 10.48 -0.21 2.54
CA VAL A 40 11.63 0.07 1.69
C VAL A 40 11.32 -0.33 0.24
N SER A 41 11.62 0.54 -0.71
CA SER A 41 11.52 0.15 -2.13
C SER A 41 12.42 1.02 -3.02
N GLY A 42 12.41 0.74 -4.31
CA GLY A 42 13.34 1.28 -5.27
C GLY A 42 12.84 2.47 -6.08
N LEU A 43 11.67 3.03 -5.77
CA LEU A 43 11.01 4.10 -6.52
C LEU A 43 10.80 3.77 -8.02
N ALA A 44 10.90 2.51 -8.45
CA ALA A 44 10.63 2.15 -9.84
C ALA A 44 9.14 2.33 -10.18
N ARG A 45 8.79 2.25 -11.47
CA ARG A 45 7.39 2.13 -11.89
C ARG A 45 6.77 0.85 -11.30
N GLY A 46 5.45 0.79 -11.28
CA GLY A 46 4.71 -0.43 -10.94
C GLY A 46 4.69 -0.67 -9.44
N VAL A 47 5.15 -1.85 -9.01
CA VAL A 47 5.07 -2.30 -7.62
C VAL A 47 5.73 -1.33 -6.65
N ASP A 48 6.95 -0.90 -6.92
CA ASP A 48 7.67 0.04 -6.04
C ASP A 48 6.88 1.35 -5.83
N THR A 49 6.33 1.94 -6.90
CA THR A 49 5.46 3.12 -6.80
C THR A 49 4.25 2.87 -5.89
N GLN A 50 3.60 1.71 -6.02
CA GLN A 50 2.39 1.42 -5.24
C GLN A 50 2.71 1.07 -3.79
N ALA A 51 3.84 0.41 -3.53
CA ALA A 51 4.31 0.17 -2.19
C ALA A 51 4.55 1.50 -1.44
N HIS A 52 5.26 2.44 -2.05
CA HIS A 52 5.46 3.76 -1.44
C HIS A 52 4.14 4.52 -1.22
N LYS A 53 3.20 4.45 -2.18
CA LYS A 53 1.88 5.08 -2.03
C LYS A 53 1.06 4.46 -0.90
N GLY A 54 1.02 3.13 -0.80
CA GLY A 54 0.34 2.44 0.29
C GLY A 54 0.91 2.80 1.65
N ALA A 55 2.24 2.85 1.76
CA ALA A 55 2.91 3.27 2.99
C ALA A 55 2.54 4.72 3.37
N LEU A 56 2.59 5.67 2.44
CA LEU A 56 2.19 7.06 2.71
C LEU A 56 0.70 7.17 3.11
N LYS A 57 -0.18 6.39 2.47
CA LYS A 57 -1.61 6.35 2.82
C LYS A 57 -1.87 5.89 4.26
N SER A 58 -1.03 5.03 4.81
CA SER A 58 -1.14 4.58 6.20
C SER A 58 -0.75 5.68 7.22
N GLY A 59 -0.17 6.79 6.76
CA GLY A 59 0.55 7.75 7.61
C GLY A 59 1.92 7.24 8.07
N GLY A 60 2.30 6.02 7.69
CA GLY A 60 3.56 5.38 8.05
C GLY A 60 4.75 5.88 7.22
N ARG A 61 5.92 5.33 7.55
CA ARG A 61 7.19 5.71 6.95
C ARG A 61 7.53 4.86 5.72
N THR A 62 8.23 5.47 4.76
CA THR A 62 8.76 4.74 3.61
C THR A 62 10.10 5.26 3.14
N LEU A 63 10.98 4.37 2.69
CA LEU A 63 12.35 4.64 2.31
C LEU A 63 12.57 4.29 0.84
N ALA A 64 12.82 5.30 0.00
CA ALA A 64 13.14 5.11 -1.40
C ALA A 64 14.66 5.07 -1.60
N VAL A 65 15.20 3.94 -2.02
CA VAL A 65 16.62 3.83 -2.38
C VAL A 65 16.74 4.14 -3.88
N LEU A 66 17.68 4.97 -4.34
CA LEU A 66 17.82 5.37 -5.75
C LEU A 66 18.98 4.70 -6.48
N GLY A 67 18.76 4.35 -7.75
CA GLY A 67 19.81 3.93 -8.70
C GLY A 67 20.54 5.09 -9.38
N SER A 68 20.41 6.30 -8.83
CA SER A 68 20.89 7.57 -9.36
C SER A 68 21.21 8.53 -8.21
N GLY A 69 21.85 9.65 -8.49
CA GLY A 69 22.06 10.70 -7.51
C GLY A 69 20.74 11.37 -7.08
N LEU A 70 20.72 11.98 -5.89
CA LEU A 70 19.52 12.63 -5.33
C LEU A 70 18.94 13.75 -6.22
N ASN A 71 19.76 14.43 -7.03
CA ASN A 71 19.29 15.44 -7.97
C ASN A 71 18.75 14.85 -9.29
N ARG A 72 18.76 13.52 -9.44
CA ARG A 72 18.41 12.80 -10.67
C ARG A 72 17.35 11.74 -10.38
N ILE A 73 16.19 12.17 -9.87
CA ILE A 73 15.06 11.27 -9.63
C ILE A 73 14.66 10.56 -10.92
N TYR A 74 14.55 9.24 -10.84
CA TYR A 74 14.11 8.38 -11.92
C TYR A 74 13.21 7.26 -11.37
N PRO A 75 12.05 6.99 -12.01
CA PRO A 75 11.55 7.63 -13.23
C PRO A 75 11.00 9.06 -12.94
N PRO A 76 11.04 9.98 -13.92
CA PRO A 76 10.71 11.40 -13.69
C PRO A 76 9.27 11.62 -13.20
N GLU A 77 8.32 10.78 -13.60
CA GLU A 77 6.92 10.82 -13.14
C GLU A 77 6.78 10.56 -11.62
N ASN A 78 7.75 9.89 -11.00
CA ASN A 78 7.76 9.63 -9.55
C ASN A 78 8.39 10.80 -8.76
N LYS A 79 8.69 11.95 -9.38
CA LYS A 79 9.30 13.09 -8.68
C LYS A 79 8.46 13.58 -7.49
N LYS A 80 7.14 13.80 -7.71
CA LYS A 80 6.22 14.20 -6.63
C LYS A 80 6.12 13.14 -5.53
N LEU A 81 6.18 11.87 -5.90
CA LEU A 81 6.20 10.77 -4.95
C LEU A 81 7.48 10.80 -4.11
N ALA A 82 8.64 11.03 -4.72
CA ALA A 82 9.91 11.17 -3.99
C ALA A 82 9.89 12.36 -3.01
N GLU A 83 9.27 13.47 -3.40
CA GLU A 83 9.04 14.64 -2.53
C GLU A 83 8.19 14.23 -1.31
N GLY A 84 7.04 13.59 -1.52
CA GLY A 84 6.21 13.09 -0.41
C GLY A 84 6.92 12.06 0.47
N ILE A 85 7.72 11.17 -0.12
CA ILE A 85 8.55 10.23 0.63
C ILE A 85 9.58 10.96 1.50
N SER A 86 10.16 12.06 1.02
CA SER A 86 11.14 12.83 1.79
C SER A 86 10.55 13.53 3.01
N GLU A 87 9.25 13.84 2.99
CA GLU A 87 8.54 14.46 4.13
C GLU A 87 8.26 13.46 5.25
N TYR A 88 7.82 12.24 4.91
CA TYR A 88 7.40 11.23 5.89
C TYR A 88 8.47 10.17 6.18
N GLY A 89 9.48 10.03 5.32
CA GLY A 89 10.46 8.96 5.35
C GLY A 89 11.84 9.42 4.92
N ALA A 90 12.42 8.78 3.90
CA ALA A 90 13.70 9.21 3.33
C ALA A 90 13.88 8.77 1.87
N VAL A 91 14.60 9.59 1.10
CA VAL A 91 15.13 9.23 -0.21
C VAL A 91 16.64 9.08 -0.09
N ILE A 92 17.16 7.91 -0.44
CA ILE A 92 18.53 7.47 -0.14
C ILE A 92 19.26 7.18 -1.44
N SER A 93 20.53 7.57 -1.54
CA SER A 93 21.39 7.20 -2.67
C SER A 93 22.82 6.99 -2.22
N GLU A 94 23.47 5.94 -2.73
CA GLU A 94 24.92 5.72 -2.59
C GLU A 94 25.74 6.43 -3.68
N PHE A 95 25.07 7.13 -4.61
CA PHE A 95 25.72 7.79 -5.74
C PHE A 95 25.89 9.29 -5.50
N SER A 96 26.94 9.88 -6.11
CA SER A 96 27.12 11.33 -6.10
C SER A 96 25.86 12.06 -6.59
N LEU A 97 25.59 13.26 -6.04
CA LEU A 97 24.32 13.98 -6.19
C LEU A 97 23.77 14.06 -7.62
N ASN A 98 24.64 14.19 -8.61
CA ASN A 98 24.26 14.40 -10.01
C ASN A 98 24.39 13.15 -10.90
N THR A 99 24.70 11.98 -10.34
CA THR A 99 24.85 10.72 -11.08
C THR A 99 23.56 10.38 -11.84
N LYS A 100 23.68 10.13 -13.14
CA LYS A 100 22.55 9.78 -14.01
C LYS A 100 22.00 8.38 -13.68
N PRO A 101 20.72 8.09 -13.97
CA PRO A 101 20.10 6.78 -13.79
C PRO A 101 20.59 5.76 -14.82
N LEU A 102 21.81 5.26 -14.65
CA LEU A 102 22.40 4.27 -15.56
C LEU A 102 21.84 2.87 -15.30
N ALA A 103 21.62 2.08 -16.36
CA ALA A 103 20.97 0.77 -16.27
C ALA A 103 21.67 -0.19 -15.28
N HIS A 104 23.00 -0.18 -15.23
CA HIS A 104 23.79 -1.04 -14.33
C HIS A 104 23.73 -0.61 -12.85
N ASN A 105 23.27 0.61 -12.55
CA ASN A 105 23.13 1.06 -11.17
C ASN A 105 21.92 0.43 -10.47
N PHE A 106 20.85 0.11 -11.21
CA PHE A 106 19.63 -0.40 -10.60
C PHE A 106 19.81 -1.77 -9.94
N PRO A 107 20.47 -2.78 -10.56
CA PRO A 107 20.79 -4.03 -9.87
C PRO A 107 21.72 -3.80 -8.67
N ARG A 108 22.76 -2.96 -8.82
CA ARG A 108 23.72 -2.67 -7.73
C ARG A 108 23.05 -2.06 -6.50
N ARG A 109 22.05 -1.20 -6.71
CA ARG A 109 21.26 -0.56 -5.66
C ARG A 109 20.40 -1.55 -4.87
N ASN A 110 19.91 -2.62 -5.52
CA ASN A 110 18.95 -3.53 -4.90
C ASN A 110 19.49 -4.22 -3.62
N ARG A 111 20.81 -4.43 -3.51
CA ARG A 111 21.45 -4.93 -2.27
C ARG A 111 21.20 -4.04 -1.05
N VAL A 112 21.00 -2.74 -1.27
CA VAL A 112 20.71 -1.76 -0.21
C VAL A 112 19.25 -1.85 0.20
N ILE A 113 18.34 -2.09 -0.76
CA ILE A 113 16.92 -2.31 -0.46
C ILE A 113 16.77 -3.52 0.47
N SER A 114 17.31 -4.68 0.09
CA SER A 114 17.26 -5.87 0.94
C SER A 114 18.07 -5.68 2.24
N GLY A 115 19.20 -4.98 2.17
CA GLY A 115 20.10 -4.79 3.31
C GLY A 115 19.49 -3.95 4.44
N LEU A 116 18.67 -2.95 4.08
CA LEU A 116 17.94 -2.10 5.02
C LEU A 116 16.74 -2.83 5.66
N SER A 117 16.28 -3.93 5.08
CA SER A 117 15.05 -4.61 5.47
C SER A 117 15.30 -5.91 6.23
N GLN A 118 14.32 -6.29 7.05
CA GLN A 118 14.31 -7.58 7.77
C GLN A 118 13.85 -8.73 6.86
N GLY A 119 13.09 -8.40 5.82
CA GLY A 119 12.65 -9.32 4.78
C GLY A 119 12.19 -8.58 3.53
N VAL A 120 12.03 -9.33 2.44
CA VAL A 120 11.66 -8.81 1.13
C VAL A 120 10.40 -9.50 0.62
N ILE A 121 9.38 -8.71 0.30
CA ILE A 121 8.11 -9.15 -0.28
C ILE A 121 8.19 -8.93 -1.80
N VAL A 122 8.16 -10.01 -2.56
CA VAL A 122 8.15 -9.99 -4.02
C VAL A 122 6.71 -10.08 -4.52
N VAL A 123 6.24 -8.98 -5.11
CA VAL A 123 4.90 -8.87 -5.71
C VAL A 123 5.04 -8.87 -7.23
N GLU A 124 4.62 -9.94 -7.91
CA GLU A 124 4.79 -10.14 -9.35
C GLU A 124 6.22 -9.96 -9.89
N ALA A 125 6.81 -11.04 -10.38
CA ALA A 125 8.08 -11.01 -11.09
C ALA A 125 8.01 -11.90 -12.33
N ALA A 126 8.36 -11.36 -13.51
CA ALA A 126 8.67 -12.19 -14.66
C ALA A 126 10.02 -12.92 -14.49
N ARG A 127 10.31 -13.92 -15.33
CA ARG A 127 11.56 -14.73 -15.31
C ARG A 127 12.84 -13.90 -15.16
N ASN A 128 12.92 -12.77 -15.85
CA ASN A 128 14.11 -11.90 -15.87
C ASN A 128 13.86 -10.58 -15.12
N SER A 129 12.98 -10.59 -14.12
CA SER A 129 12.65 -9.39 -13.34
C SER A 129 13.81 -9.00 -12.44
N GLY A 130 14.15 -7.71 -12.40
CA GLY A 130 15.12 -7.18 -11.45
C GLY A 130 14.71 -7.33 -9.98
N ALA A 131 13.43 -7.61 -9.70
CA ALA A 131 12.96 -7.93 -8.35
C ALA A 131 13.54 -9.25 -7.83
N LEU A 132 13.81 -10.22 -8.72
CA LEU A 132 14.44 -11.50 -8.34
C LEU A 132 15.87 -11.28 -7.86
N ILE A 133 16.60 -10.35 -8.47
CA ILE A 133 17.94 -9.96 -8.00
C ILE A 133 17.90 -9.42 -6.56
N THR A 134 16.84 -8.68 -6.20
CA THR A 134 16.67 -8.22 -4.81
C THR A 134 16.38 -9.37 -3.85
N ALA A 135 15.60 -10.37 -4.28
CA ALA A 135 15.35 -11.57 -3.49
C ALA A 135 16.63 -12.39 -3.28
N ASP A 136 17.47 -12.52 -4.31
CA ASP A 136 18.78 -13.18 -4.20
C ASP A 136 19.67 -12.47 -3.17
N PHE A 137 19.79 -11.14 -3.25
CA PHE A 137 20.53 -10.37 -2.24
C PHE A 137 19.95 -10.51 -0.83
N ALA A 138 18.63 -10.64 -0.70
CA ALA A 138 17.97 -10.85 0.59
C ALA A 138 18.42 -12.17 1.21
N LEU A 139 18.40 -13.26 0.43
CA LEU A 139 18.85 -14.58 0.88
C LEU A 139 20.34 -14.58 1.26
N GLU A 140 21.20 -13.96 0.44
CA GLU A 140 22.63 -13.81 0.72
C GLU A 140 22.89 -13.04 2.04
N GLN A 141 22.02 -12.09 2.37
CA GLN A 141 22.09 -11.27 3.58
C GLN A 141 21.38 -11.90 4.78
N GLY A 142 20.86 -13.13 4.66
CA GLY A 142 20.12 -13.80 5.73
C GLY A 142 18.80 -13.10 6.08
N ARG A 143 18.13 -12.54 5.08
CA ARG A 143 16.80 -11.92 5.20
C ARG A 143 15.73 -12.87 4.71
N GLU A 144 14.55 -12.78 5.30
CA GLU A 144 13.39 -13.54 4.86
C GLU A 144 12.94 -13.11 3.46
N VAL A 145 12.50 -14.07 2.65
CA VAL A 145 11.91 -13.78 1.34
C VAL A 145 10.47 -14.30 1.33
N PHE A 146 9.57 -13.38 1.05
CA PHE A 146 8.14 -13.59 0.91
C PHE A 146 7.75 -13.40 -0.55
N ALA A 147 6.78 -14.16 -1.03
CA ALA A 147 6.29 -14.05 -2.39
C ALA A 147 4.78 -14.10 -2.44
N VAL A 148 4.18 -13.13 -3.12
CA VAL A 148 2.74 -13.09 -3.38
C VAL A 148 2.43 -14.05 -4.53
N PRO A 149 1.56 -15.06 -4.34
CA PRO A 149 1.26 -16.02 -5.38
C PRO A 149 0.51 -15.34 -6.53
N GLY A 150 0.74 -15.81 -7.75
CA GLY A 150 0.02 -15.34 -8.93
C GLY A 150 -0.45 -16.48 -9.81
N LYS A 151 -1.25 -16.17 -10.83
CA LYS A 151 -1.80 -17.19 -11.73
C LYS A 151 -0.66 -17.96 -12.42
N VAL A 152 -0.78 -19.29 -12.45
CA VAL A 152 0.28 -20.18 -12.96
C VAL A 152 0.57 -20.01 -14.46
N ASP A 153 -0.41 -19.53 -15.22
CA ASP A 153 -0.34 -19.24 -16.65
C ASP A 153 0.10 -17.80 -16.96
N CYS A 154 0.28 -16.97 -15.94
CA CYS A 154 0.66 -15.57 -16.10
C CYS A 154 2.19 -15.42 -16.08
N ALA A 155 2.75 -14.94 -17.19
CA ALA A 155 4.21 -14.75 -17.33
C ALA A 155 4.81 -13.80 -16.29
N THR A 156 4.06 -12.80 -15.81
CA THR A 156 4.50 -11.86 -14.76
C THR A 156 4.44 -12.44 -13.35
N SER A 157 3.80 -13.60 -13.16
CA SER A 157 3.74 -14.31 -11.88
C SER A 157 4.81 -15.40 -11.74
N PHE A 158 5.49 -15.75 -12.85
CA PHE A 158 6.43 -16.86 -12.89
C PHE A 158 7.50 -16.80 -11.79
N GLY A 159 8.16 -15.66 -11.65
CA GLY A 159 9.26 -15.46 -10.71
C GLY A 159 8.81 -15.55 -9.25
N ALA A 160 7.66 -14.95 -8.90
CA ALA A 160 7.11 -15.06 -7.55
C ALA A 160 6.75 -16.51 -7.23
N ASN A 161 6.06 -17.21 -8.15
CA ASN A 161 5.73 -18.63 -7.97
C ASN A 161 6.98 -19.52 -7.93
N GLN A 162 8.04 -19.15 -8.66
CA GLN A 162 9.30 -19.87 -8.64
C GLN A 162 10.04 -19.69 -7.31
N LEU A 163 10.03 -18.48 -6.73
CA LEU A 163 10.56 -18.24 -5.38
C LEU A 163 9.85 -19.10 -4.35
N ILE A 164 8.51 -19.20 -4.43
CA ILE A 164 7.71 -20.07 -3.53
C ILE A 164 8.18 -21.53 -3.65
N LYS A 165 8.39 -22.03 -4.87
CA LYS A 165 8.93 -23.39 -5.09
C LYS A 165 10.35 -23.58 -4.56
N GLN A 166 11.12 -22.51 -4.43
CA GLN A 166 12.49 -22.50 -3.91
C GLN A 166 12.54 -22.30 -2.39
N GLY A 167 11.38 -22.21 -1.71
CA GLY A 167 11.30 -22.12 -0.27
C GLY A 167 10.99 -20.73 0.28
N ALA A 168 10.76 -19.72 -0.58
CA ALA A 168 10.20 -18.46 -0.11
C ALA A 168 8.79 -18.68 0.47
N LYS A 169 8.48 -18.00 1.59
CA LYS A 169 7.17 -18.09 2.21
C LYS A 169 6.12 -17.48 1.27
N LEU A 170 5.10 -18.27 0.93
CA LEU A 170 3.91 -17.76 0.27
C LEU A 170 3.17 -16.84 1.25
N VAL A 171 2.84 -15.64 0.81
CA VAL A 171 2.07 -14.67 1.61
C VAL A 171 0.85 -14.18 0.84
N ASP A 172 -0.31 -14.25 1.47
CA ASP A 172 -1.54 -13.62 0.97
C ASP A 172 -2.12 -12.59 1.96
N SER A 173 -1.58 -12.57 3.18
CA SER A 173 -1.95 -11.72 4.31
C SER A 173 -0.71 -11.14 5.02
N VAL A 174 -0.89 -10.09 5.81
CA VAL A 174 0.23 -9.49 6.56
C VAL A 174 0.63 -10.37 7.74
N GLU A 175 -0.33 -11.12 8.27
CA GLU A 175 -0.18 -12.08 9.35
C GLU A 175 0.88 -13.13 8.99
N ASP A 176 0.85 -13.67 7.75
CA ASP A 176 1.86 -14.61 7.25
C ASP A 176 3.28 -14.06 7.36
N ILE A 177 3.46 -12.74 7.16
CA ILE A 177 4.75 -12.07 7.23
C ILE A 177 5.18 -11.91 8.69
N LEU A 178 4.26 -11.41 9.52
CA LEU A 178 4.53 -11.17 10.95
C LEU A 178 4.91 -12.46 11.68
N GLU A 179 4.31 -13.59 11.31
CA GLU A 179 4.61 -14.90 11.88
C GLU A 179 6.08 -15.32 11.69
N GLU A 180 6.70 -14.94 10.57
CA GLU A 180 8.08 -15.29 10.24
C GLU A 180 9.11 -14.26 10.76
N LEU A 181 8.67 -13.06 11.14
CA LEU A 181 9.57 -12.08 11.72
C LEU A 181 10.12 -12.58 13.07
N LYS A 182 11.42 -12.34 13.30
CA LYS A 182 12.13 -12.77 14.50
C LYS A 182 11.38 -12.32 15.78
N PRO A 183 11.39 -13.10 16.88
CA PRO A 183 10.61 -12.81 18.08
C PRO A 183 10.80 -11.38 18.64
N GLY A 184 12.03 -10.86 18.65
CA GLY A 184 12.30 -9.49 19.10
C GLY A 184 11.67 -8.40 18.21
N LEU A 185 11.39 -8.70 16.94
CA LEU A 185 10.69 -7.81 16.01
C LEU A 185 9.18 -7.89 16.17
N LYS A 186 8.63 -9.06 16.58
CA LYS A 186 7.21 -9.18 16.95
C LYS A 186 6.88 -8.30 18.17
N GLU A 187 7.74 -8.33 19.19
CA GLU A 187 7.59 -7.48 20.36
C GLU A 187 7.75 -5.99 20.02
N PHE A 188 8.70 -5.63 19.16
CA PHE A 188 8.86 -4.27 18.69
C PHE A 188 7.64 -3.79 17.89
N SER A 189 7.13 -4.61 16.95
CA SER A 189 5.92 -4.31 16.18
C SER A 189 4.69 -4.14 17.07
N GLN A 190 4.51 -5.00 18.09
CA GLN A 190 3.40 -4.86 19.04
C GLN A 190 3.50 -3.57 19.87
N ARG A 191 4.71 -3.24 20.36
CA ARG A 191 4.95 -1.96 21.07
C ARG A 191 4.72 -0.77 20.16
N GLN A 192 5.14 -0.86 18.90
CA GLN A 192 5.02 0.22 17.93
C GLN A 192 3.56 0.37 17.47
N ALA A 193 2.81 -0.70 17.25
CA ALA A 193 1.37 -0.65 16.97
C ALA A 193 0.60 -0.03 18.15
N LEU A 194 0.98 -0.37 19.40
CA LEU A 194 0.42 0.26 20.58
C LEU A 194 0.79 1.75 20.67
N ALA A 195 2.05 2.11 20.44
CA ALA A 195 2.51 3.50 20.40
C ALA A 195 1.82 4.29 19.28
N TYR A 196 1.64 3.71 18.10
CA TYR A 196 0.97 4.30 16.94
C TYR A 196 -0.53 4.50 17.20
N SER A 197 -1.18 3.58 17.93
CA SER A 197 -2.57 3.75 18.37
C SER A 197 -2.74 4.89 19.39
N VAL A 198 -1.70 5.18 20.18
CA VAL A 198 -1.66 6.27 21.16
C VAL A 198 -1.23 7.60 20.52
N GLU A 199 -0.35 7.57 19.52
CA GLU A 199 0.14 8.72 18.74
C GLU A 199 -0.77 9.15 17.59
N ARG A 200 -1.91 8.49 17.38
CA ARG A 200 -3.08 9.12 16.74
C ARG A 200 -3.57 10.30 17.61
N ARG A 201 -2.76 11.36 17.67
CA ARG A 201 -3.27 12.72 17.65
C ARG A 201 -4.26 12.75 16.50
N ALA A 202 -5.50 13.07 16.82
CA ALA A 202 -6.41 13.64 15.84
C ALA A 202 -5.61 14.63 14.97
N PRO A 203 -5.86 14.70 13.65
CA PRO A 203 -5.26 15.74 12.82
C PRO A 203 -5.38 17.08 13.56
N ALA A 204 -4.30 17.87 13.54
CA ALA A 204 -4.20 19.13 14.28
C ALA A 204 -5.53 19.91 14.24
N PRO A 205 -5.98 20.54 15.35
CA PRO A 205 -7.26 21.23 15.38
C PRO A 205 -7.33 22.21 14.20
N LEU A 206 -8.32 21.99 13.31
CA LEU A 206 -8.62 22.86 12.18
C LEU A 206 -8.59 24.31 12.64
N THR A 207 -7.81 25.15 11.96
CA THR A 207 -7.79 26.59 12.27
C THR A 207 -9.18 27.17 11.99
N ALA A 208 -9.52 28.30 12.61
CA ALA A 208 -10.82 28.93 12.44
C ALA A 208 -11.15 29.28 10.97
N GLY A 209 -10.13 29.38 10.10
CA GLY A 209 -10.28 29.51 8.65
C GLY A 209 -10.66 28.19 7.95
N ASP A 210 -10.10 27.07 8.39
CA ASP A 210 -10.38 25.74 7.84
C ASP A 210 -11.78 25.22 8.22
N ARG A 211 -12.34 25.71 9.34
CA ARG A 211 -13.72 25.40 9.76
C ARG A 211 -14.79 25.88 8.77
N LYS A 212 -14.52 26.93 7.99
CA LYS A 212 -15.46 27.41 6.95
C LYS A 212 -15.41 26.57 5.67
N ILE A 213 -14.26 25.99 5.35
CA ILE A 213 -14.06 25.20 4.11
C ILE A 213 -14.43 23.72 4.34
N ALA A 214 -14.18 23.18 5.54
CA ALA A 214 -14.56 21.81 5.92
C ALA A 214 -16.08 21.61 6.10
N GLN A 215 -16.88 22.68 6.15
CA GLN A 215 -18.35 22.59 6.18
C GLN A 215 -19.00 22.51 4.77
N GLU A 216 -18.23 22.58 3.69
CA GLU A 216 -18.78 22.64 2.32
C GLU A 216 -18.63 21.35 1.47
N ILE A 217 -18.05 20.24 1.98
CA ILE A 217 -17.95 18.97 1.21
C ILE A 217 -18.31 17.72 2.05
N LEU A 218 -19.25 17.86 2.99
CA LEU A 218 -20.07 16.75 3.47
C LEU A 218 -21.51 17.03 2.98
N PRO A 219 -22.24 16.08 2.37
CA PRO A 219 -23.62 16.32 1.98
C PRO A 219 -24.48 16.49 3.24
N ASN A 220 -24.62 17.72 3.71
CA ASN A 220 -25.46 18.10 4.84
C ASN A 220 -26.97 18.06 4.52
N LYS A 221 -27.40 17.20 3.58
CA LYS A 221 -28.82 16.97 3.22
C LYS A 221 -29.09 15.53 2.74
N LEU A 222 -28.55 14.51 3.42
CA LEU A 222 -29.16 13.17 3.28
C LEU A 222 -30.50 13.16 4.01
N SER A 223 -31.57 12.72 3.34
CA SER A 223 -32.84 12.44 3.99
C SER A 223 -32.68 11.34 5.03
N GLU A 224 -33.59 11.24 6.01
CA GLU A 224 -33.54 10.18 7.03
C GLU A 224 -33.50 8.77 6.40
N GLU A 225 -34.17 8.59 5.27
CA GLU A 225 -34.15 7.33 4.51
C GLU A 225 -32.81 7.08 3.78
N GLU A 226 -32.14 8.12 3.31
CA GLU A 226 -30.78 7.98 2.76
C GLU A 226 -29.78 7.60 3.85
N LYS A 227 -29.88 8.23 5.02
CA LYS A 227 -29.03 7.89 6.16
C LYS A 227 -29.20 6.43 6.57
N LEU A 228 -30.44 5.96 6.62
CA LEU A 228 -30.76 4.56 6.93
C LEU A 228 -30.04 3.60 5.96
N VAL A 229 -30.24 3.78 4.65
CA VAL A 229 -29.62 2.91 3.63
C VAL A 229 -28.10 3.06 3.61
N TYR A 230 -27.58 4.27 3.79
CA TYR A 230 -26.15 4.53 3.83
C TYR A 230 -25.47 3.86 5.02
N ASN A 231 -26.12 3.80 6.19
CA ASN A 231 -25.56 3.18 7.39
C ASN A 231 -25.45 1.65 7.30
N LEU A 232 -26.27 1.00 6.47
CA LEU A 232 -26.20 -0.45 6.21
C LEU A 232 -25.04 -0.85 5.30
N LEU A 233 -24.48 0.12 4.55
CA LEU A 233 -23.33 -0.11 3.69
C LEU A 233 -22.03 -0.13 4.49
N THR A 234 -21.11 -0.96 4.04
CA THR A 234 -19.76 -1.10 4.61
C THR A 234 -18.71 -0.83 3.54
N ASP A 235 -17.44 -0.91 3.92
CA ASP A 235 -16.30 -0.81 3.00
C ASP A 235 -16.09 -2.11 2.18
N LYS A 236 -16.91 -3.15 2.42
CA LYS A 236 -16.97 -4.37 1.62
C LYS A 236 -18.22 -4.36 0.72
N PRO A 237 -18.14 -4.92 -0.51
CA PRO A 237 -19.29 -5.06 -1.40
C PRO A 237 -20.40 -5.90 -0.77
N ARG A 238 -21.61 -5.35 -0.72
CA ARG A 238 -22.83 -6.03 -0.24
C ARG A 238 -23.86 -6.19 -1.36
N PRO A 239 -24.54 -7.34 -1.47
CA PRO A 239 -25.65 -7.52 -2.41
C PRO A 239 -26.80 -6.56 -2.15
N ALA A 240 -27.42 -6.07 -3.23
CA ALA A 240 -28.62 -5.24 -3.15
C ALA A 240 -29.76 -5.91 -2.37
N ASP A 241 -29.93 -7.23 -2.53
CA ASP A 241 -31.03 -7.98 -1.92
C ASP A 241 -30.92 -7.99 -0.38
N GLU A 242 -29.71 -8.14 0.18
CA GLU A 242 -29.47 -8.02 1.62
C GLU A 242 -29.78 -6.61 2.15
N LEU A 243 -29.35 -5.58 1.40
CA LEU A 243 -29.60 -4.19 1.78
C LEU A 243 -31.09 -3.85 1.74
N ILE A 244 -31.85 -4.47 0.83
CA ILE A 244 -33.31 -4.32 0.74
C ILE A 244 -33.98 -4.94 1.97
N GLU A 245 -33.58 -6.15 2.34
CA GLU A 245 -34.12 -6.87 3.49
C GLU A 245 -33.84 -6.12 4.80
N GLU A 246 -32.59 -5.70 5.02
CA GLU A 246 -32.17 -5.01 6.24
C GLU A 246 -32.70 -3.58 6.36
N ALA A 247 -32.91 -2.87 5.24
CA ALA A 247 -33.47 -1.52 5.26
C ALA A 247 -34.94 -1.49 5.68
N GLY A 248 -35.67 -2.61 5.56
CA GLY A 248 -37.11 -2.66 5.84
C GLY A 248 -37.95 -1.74 4.94
N LEU A 249 -37.41 -1.34 3.79
CA LEU A 249 -38.05 -0.48 2.79
C LEU A 249 -38.43 -1.28 1.54
N PRO A 250 -39.44 -0.85 0.76
CA PRO A 250 -39.76 -1.49 -0.51
C PRO A 250 -38.55 -1.53 -1.45
N ALA A 251 -38.33 -2.66 -2.13
CA ALA A 251 -37.17 -2.89 -2.99
C ALA A 251 -36.91 -1.75 -3.99
N ALA A 252 -37.96 -1.25 -4.66
CA ALA A 252 -37.86 -0.13 -5.59
C ALA A 252 -37.36 1.16 -4.92
N LYS A 253 -37.73 1.38 -3.66
CA LYS A 253 -37.33 2.55 -2.88
C LYS A 253 -35.88 2.45 -2.44
N THR A 254 -35.43 1.31 -1.91
CA THR A 254 -34.02 1.07 -1.55
C THR A 254 -33.10 1.22 -2.76
N MET A 255 -33.48 0.65 -3.91
CA MET A 255 -32.71 0.77 -5.16
C MET A 255 -32.63 2.22 -5.68
N SER A 256 -33.70 2.99 -5.53
CA SER A 256 -33.71 4.42 -5.86
C SER A 256 -32.77 5.22 -4.94
N LEU A 257 -32.77 4.93 -3.64
CA LEU A 257 -31.88 5.55 -2.66
C LEU A 257 -30.40 5.20 -2.91
N LEU A 258 -30.08 3.93 -3.21
CA LEU A 258 -28.72 3.50 -3.56
C LEU A 258 -28.21 4.20 -4.82
N SER A 259 -29.05 4.30 -5.87
CA SER A 259 -28.71 5.04 -7.09
C SER A 259 -28.45 6.52 -6.82
N ARG A 260 -29.25 7.14 -5.94
CA ARG A 260 -29.09 8.55 -5.55
C ARG A 260 -27.80 8.78 -4.77
N LEU A 261 -27.47 7.90 -3.83
CA LEU A 261 -26.22 7.92 -3.07
C LEU A 261 -24.99 7.69 -3.97
N GLU A 262 -25.12 6.88 -5.03
CA GLU A 262 -24.08 6.71 -6.04
C GLU A 262 -23.87 7.99 -6.88
N MET A 263 -24.95 8.65 -7.32
CA MET A 263 -24.86 9.95 -8.02
C MET A 263 -24.18 11.02 -7.17
N GLN A 264 -24.44 11.00 -5.85
CA GLN A 264 -23.78 11.86 -4.86
C GLN A 264 -22.34 11.44 -4.53
N ARG A 265 -21.84 10.35 -5.14
CA ARG A 265 -20.52 9.78 -4.91
C ARG A 265 -20.27 9.33 -3.47
N ALA A 266 -21.33 9.04 -2.70
CA ALA A 266 -21.21 8.48 -1.35
C ALA A 266 -21.04 6.94 -1.37
N VAL A 267 -21.53 6.31 -2.44
CA VAL A 267 -21.57 4.84 -2.62
C VAL A 267 -21.04 4.50 -4.01
N LYS A 268 -20.53 3.27 -4.17
CA LYS A 268 -20.07 2.73 -5.46
C LYS A 268 -20.83 1.44 -5.78
N GLN A 269 -21.41 1.34 -6.97
CA GLN A 269 -21.93 0.09 -7.51
C GLN A 269 -20.83 -0.72 -8.21
N LEU A 270 -20.87 -2.04 -8.03
CA LEU A 270 -20.03 -3.02 -8.71
C LEU A 270 -20.90 -3.99 -9.55
N PRO A 271 -20.30 -4.72 -10.51
CA PRO A 271 -21.02 -5.75 -11.28
C PRO A 271 -21.75 -6.74 -10.36
N GLY A 272 -22.93 -7.19 -10.78
CA GLY A 272 -23.76 -8.11 -9.97
C GLY A 272 -24.63 -7.42 -8.92
N LYS A 273 -24.92 -6.11 -9.06
CA LYS A 273 -25.71 -5.33 -8.09
C LYS A 273 -25.14 -5.35 -6.67
N LEU A 274 -23.82 -5.25 -6.57
CA LEU A 274 -23.11 -5.10 -5.30
C LEU A 274 -22.86 -3.61 -5.00
N PHE A 275 -23.01 -3.19 -3.75
CA PHE A 275 -22.83 -1.80 -3.31
C PHE A 275 -21.87 -1.73 -2.12
N MET A 276 -21.04 -0.68 -2.08
CA MET A 276 -20.16 -0.39 -0.94
C MET A 276 -20.00 1.12 -0.73
N LYS A 277 -19.61 1.54 0.47
CA LYS A 277 -19.26 2.93 0.73
C LYS A 277 -18.08 3.34 -0.14
N LYS A 278 -18.17 4.55 -0.69
CA LYS A 278 -17.03 5.17 -1.36
C LYS A 278 -16.23 5.89 -0.30
N GLU A 279 -14.97 5.51 -0.11
CA GLU A 279 -14.04 6.28 0.73
C GLU A 279 -14.08 7.73 0.26
N THR A 280 -14.44 8.64 1.17
CA THR A 280 -14.20 10.06 0.95
C THR A 280 -12.70 10.21 0.82
N CYS A 281 -12.19 10.34 -0.42
CA CYS A 281 -10.84 10.80 -0.68
C CYS A 281 -10.73 12.22 -0.10
N CYS A 282 -10.36 12.32 1.16
CA CYS A 282 -9.81 13.53 1.73
C CYS A 282 -8.34 13.58 1.31
N GLY A 283 -8.03 14.48 0.36
CA GLY A 283 -6.67 14.94 0.04
C GLY A 283 -5.86 14.02 -0.85
#